data_AF-A0A2G8JDJ4-F1
#
_entry.id   AF-A0A2G8JDJ4-F1
#
_cell.length_a   1.000
_cell.length_b   1.000
_cell.length_c   1.000
_cell.angle_alpha   90.00
_cell.angle_beta   90.00
_cell.angle_gamma   90.00
#
_symmetry.space_group_name_H-M   'P 1'
#
loop_
_entity.id
_entity.type
_entity.pdbx_description
1 polymer ?
#
loop_
_entity_poly.entity_id
_entity_poly.type
_entity_poly.pdbx_seq_one_letter_code
_entity_poly.pdbx_strand_id
1 'polypeptide(L)'
;MKAWDDNLNWQGITITLLAFRFCLLVWIILKVNLFHEKRQQQEELEEAEKRKKLELLQQELEEQAKIDKERVAYRREVEDGKRLKLEEKKHQLYLDEIEREKRLDAIRQLVAVNVESDPYRVMKPTMASNAKLGIGAEEDINIQKPLFDMRGFSSEQVANDPRVKLEQALRQAGLHENPYARKMIFDTKPHRPPRKDMESTVFKKLDK
;
A
#
# COMPACT_ATOMS: atom_id res chain seq x y z
N MET A 1 98.21 27.46 -53.06
CA MET A 1 97.00 27.63 -52.24
C MET A 1 97.07 29.01 -51.57
N LYS A 2 96.60 30.05 -52.26
CA LYS A 2 96.51 31.39 -51.66
C LYS A 2 95.11 31.52 -51.08
N ALA A 3 95.04 31.58 -49.75
CA ALA A 3 93.85 31.91 -49.00
C ALA A 3 93.33 33.27 -49.49
N TRP A 4 92.05 33.30 -49.87
CA TRP A 4 91.32 34.53 -50.12
C TRP A 4 90.77 34.99 -48.77
N ASP A 5 91.27 36.12 -48.28
CA ASP A 5 90.79 36.74 -47.04
C ASP A 5 89.42 37.38 -47.26
N ASP A 6 88.42 36.83 -46.59
CA ASP A 6 87.08 37.40 -46.44
C ASP A 6 87.12 38.62 -45.52
N ASN A 7 87.33 39.82 -46.08
CA ASN A 7 87.10 41.08 -45.37
C ASN A 7 85.60 41.39 -45.29
N LEU A 8 84.88 40.65 -44.43
CA LEU A 8 83.50 40.96 -44.05
C LEU A 8 83.49 42.24 -43.19
N ASN A 9 82.72 43.23 -43.63
CA ASN A 9 82.49 44.49 -42.94
C ASN A 9 81.60 44.28 -41.69
N TRP A 10 82.22 43.82 -40.59
CA TRP A 10 81.54 43.43 -39.34
C TRP A 10 80.68 44.54 -38.70
N GLN A 11 81.00 45.83 -38.93
CA GLN A 11 80.22 46.95 -38.36
C GLN A 11 78.90 47.22 -39.10
N GLY A 12 78.81 46.95 -40.41
CA GLY A 12 77.55 47.09 -41.16
C GLY A 12 76.56 45.95 -40.88
N ILE A 13 77.09 44.74 -40.63
CA ILE A 13 76.30 43.54 -40.30
C ILE A 13 75.69 43.65 -38.89
N THR A 14 76.41 44.24 -37.92
CA THR A 14 75.88 44.44 -36.57
C THR A 14 74.79 45.51 -36.51
N ILE A 15 74.91 46.61 -37.25
CA ILE A 15 73.88 47.67 -37.30
C ILE A 15 72.61 47.16 -38.00
N THR A 16 72.74 46.45 -39.12
CA THR A 16 71.59 45.86 -39.82
C THR A 16 70.92 44.75 -39.00
N LEU A 17 71.70 43.90 -38.32
CA LEU A 17 71.16 42.90 -37.38
C LEU A 17 70.46 43.55 -36.17
N LEU A 18 71.01 44.64 -35.62
CA LEU A 18 70.38 45.41 -34.54
C LEU A 18 69.08 46.06 -34.99
N ALA A 19 69.06 46.68 -36.17
CA ALA A 19 67.84 47.23 -36.76
C ALA A 19 66.80 46.15 -37.04
N PHE A 20 67.22 44.98 -37.55
CA PHE A 20 66.32 43.84 -37.74
C PHE A 20 65.79 43.32 -36.41
N ARG A 21 66.64 43.18 -35.38
CA ARG A 21 66.24 42.80 -34.01
C ARG A 21 65.26 43.79 -33.40
N PHE A 22 65.47 45.09 -33.59
CA PHE A 22 64.59 46.13 -33.07
C PHE A 22 63.24 46.11 -33.80
N CYS A 23 63.25 45.94 -35.12
CA CYS A 23 62.03 45.80 -35.91
C CYS A 23 61.26 44.51 -35.53
N LEU A 24 61.98 43.40 -35.27
CA LEU A 24 61.39 42.15 -34.77
C LEU A 24 60.82 42.30 -33.37
N LEU A 25 61.50 43.01 -32.47
CA LEU A 25 61.03 43.32 -31.12
C LEU A 25 59.76 44.19 -31.17
N VAL A 26 59.78 45.26 -31.97
CA VAL A 26 58.60 46.12 -32.17
C VAL A 26 57.43 45.32 -32.76
N TRP A 27 57.69 44.46 -33.75
CA TRP A 27 56.67 43.58 -34.33
C TRP A 27 56.10 42.56 -33.33
N ILE A 28 56.96 41.95 -32.49
CA ILE A 28 56.54 41.05 -31.42
C ILE A 28 55.67 41.80 -30.40
N ILE A 29 56.09 42.99 -29.96
CA ILE A 29 55.33 43.80 -29.00
C ILE A 29 53.95 44.18 -29.58
N LEU A 30 53.89 44.62 -30.83
CA LEU A 30 52.63 44.96 -31.50
C LEU A 30 51.71 43.75 -31.63
N LYS A 31 52.26 42.58 -31.96
CA LYS A 31 51.49 41.33 -32.09
C LYS A 31 50.97 40.82 -30.75
N VAL A 32 51.75 40.99 -29.67
CA VAL A 32 51.35 40.65 -28.30
C VAL A 32 50.23 41.58 -27.82
N ASN A 33 50.34 42.89 -28.06
CA ASN A 33 49.30 43.85 -27.71
C ASN A 33 47.96 43.54 -28.42
N LEU A 34 47.98 43.28 -29.72
CA LEU A 34 46.79 42.87 -30.48
C LEU A 34 46.18 41.56 -29.97
N PHE A 35 46.99 40.62 -29.47
CA PHE A 35 46.49 39.39 -28.86
C PHE A 35 45.81 39.67 -27.52
N HIS A 36 46.38 40.54 -26.68
CA HIS A 36 45.77 40.95 -25.41
C HIS A 36 44.46 41.71 -25.62
N GLU A 37 44.38 42.64 -26.59
CA GLU A 37 43.14 43.35 -26.93
C GLU A 37 42.05 42.39 -27.39
N LYS A 38 42.39 41.44 -28.28
CA LYS A 38 41.43 40.41 -28.73
C LYS A 38 40.95 39.53 -27.57
N ARG A 39 41.84 39.19 -26.65
CA ARG A 39 41.51 38.39 -25.47
C ARG A 39 40.60 39.16 -24.51
N GLN A 40 40.87 40.44 -24.27
CA GLN A 40 40.00 41.31 -23.46
C GLN A 40 38.60 41.43 -24.08
N GLN A 41 38.51 41.65 -25.39
CA GLN A 41 37.22 41.69 -26.09
C GLN A 41 36.44 40.37 -25.97
N GLN A 42 37.13 39.21 -26.03
CA GLN A 42 36.49 37.91 -25.82
C GLN A 42 36.00 37.74 -24.38
N GLU A 43 36.81 38.10 -23.39
CA GLU A 43 36.45 38.03 -21.97
C GLU A 43 35.24 38.95 -21.67
N GLU A 44 35.20 40.17 -22.23
CA GLU A 44 34.08 41.11 -22.10
C GLU A 44 32.79 40.57 -22.72
N LEU A 45 32.86 39.94 -23.90
CA LEU A 45 31.73 39.31 -24.56
C LEU A 45 31.19 38.14 -23.75
N GLU A 46 32.07 37.28 -23.22
CA GLU A 46 31.69 36.16 -22.36
C GLU A 46 31.04 36.64 -21.06
N GLU A 47 31.57 37.69 -20.43
CA GLU A 47 30.98 38.30 -19.25
C GLU A 47 29.59 38.89 -19.54
N ALA A 48 29.44 39.57 -20.67
CA ALA A 48 28.16 40.11 -21.10
C ALA A 48 27.12 39.00 -21.32
N GLU A 49 27.52 37.87 -21.93
CA GLU A 49 26.64 36.71 -22.07
C GLU A 49 26.28 36.05 -20.74
N LYS A 50 27.26 35.92 -19.83
CA LYS A 50 27.03 35.40 -18.47
C LYS A 50 26.04 36.29 -17.70
N ARG A 51 26.18 37.61 -17.79
CA ARG A 51 25.26 38.58 -17.16
C ARG A 51 23.84 38.42 -17.70
N LYS A 52 23.67 38.34 -19.01
CA LYS A 52 22.35 38.08 -19.64
C LYS A 52 21.73 36.77 -19.17
N LYS A 53 22.52 35.69 -19.08
CA LYS A 53 22.04 34.40 -18.56
C LYS A 53 21.63 34.48 -17.10
N LEU A 54 22.39 35.20 -16.27
CA LEU A 54 22.06 35.42 -14.86
C LEU A 54 20.77 36.22 -14.70
N GLU A 55 20.55 37.26 -15.50
CA GLU A 55 19.31 38.04 -15.48
C GLU A 55 18.09 37.18 -15.84
N LEU A 56 18.20 36.33 -16.87
CA LEU A 56 17.13 35.40 -17.23
C LEU A 56 16.83 34.40 -16.10
N LEU A 57 17.86 33.82 -15.48
CA LEU A 57 17.68 32.92 -14.34
C LEU A 57 17.05 33.62 -13.13
N GLN A 58 17.39 34.88 -12.87
CA GLN A 58 16.78 35.66 -11.81
C GLN A 58 15.28 35.87 -12.06
N GLN A 59 14.89 36.19 -13.29
CA GLN A 59 13.48 36.33 -13.67
C GLN A 59 12.71 35.02 -13.46
N GLU A 60 13.26 33.88 -13.91
CA GLU A 60 12.64 32.56 -13.72
C GLU A 60 12.47 32.23 -12.22
N LEU A 61 13.48 32.54 -11.40
CA LEU A 61 13.41 32.33 -9.95
C LEU A 61 12.36 33.22 -9.28
N GLU A 62 12.19 34.46 -9.73
CA GLU A 62 11.16 35.37 -9.21
C GLU A 62 9.74 34.89 -9.55
N GLU A 63 9.53 34.39 -10.76
CA GLU A 63 8.27 33.79 -11.17
C GLU A 63 7.95 32.55 -10.35
N GLN A 64 8.92 31.65 -10.20
CA GLN A 64 8.78 30.47 -9.34
C GLN A 64 8.54 30.85 -7.88
N ALA A 65 9.21 31.88 -7.36
CA ALA A 65 9.03 32.32 -5.98
C ALA A 65 7.60 32.83 -5.70
N LYS A 66 6.92 33.42 -6.69
CA LYS A 66 5.50 33.81 -6.55
C LYS A 66 4.60 32.58 -6.42
N ILE A 67 4.77 31.61 -7.31
CA ILE A 67 4.00 30.35 -7.32
C ILE A 67 4.27 29.56 -6.03
N ASP A 68 5.52 29.49 -5.60
CA ASP A 68 5.93 28.74 -4.41
C ASP A 68 5.37 29.36 -3.13
N LYS A 69 5.25 30.70 -3.05
CA LYS A 69 4.58 31.38 -1.93
C LYS A 69 3.12 30.96 -1.80
N GLU A 70 2.37 30.97 -2.91
CA GLU A 70 0.97 30.54 -2.94
C GLU A 70 0.83 29.06 -2.56
N ARG A 71 1.69 28.21 -3.12
CA ARG A 71 1.70 26.77 -2.82
C ARG A 71 1.97 26.50 -1.35
N VAL A 72 2.91 27.22 -0.74
CA VAL A 72 3.25 27.08 0.68
C VAL A 72 2.11 27.59 1.56
N ALA A 73 1.50 28.72 1.23
CA ALA A 73 0.34 29.25 1.95
C ALA A 73 -0.82 28.24 1.94
N TYR A 74 -1.17 27.70 0.77
CA TYR A 74 -2.20 26.68 0.65
C TYR A 74 -1.89 25.42 1.46
N ARG A 75 -0.64 24.93 1.41
CA ARG A 75 -0.24 23.76 2.19
C ARG A 75 -0.35 23.99 3.70
N ARG A 76 0.03 25.19 4.18
CA ARG A 76 -0.13 25.55 5.60
C ARG A 76 -1.59 25.54 6.01
N GLU A 77 -2.49 26.14 5.23
CA GLU A 77 -3.93 26.14 5.52
C GLU A 77 -4.50 24.72 5.59
N VAL A 78 -4.09 23.85 4.65
CA VAL A 78 -4.51 22.43 4.65
C VAL A 78 -3.99 21.68 5.88
N GLU A 79 -2.74 21.91 6.28
CA GLU A 79 -2.14 21.30 7.47
C GLU A 79 -2.82 21.80 8.76
N ASP A 80 -3.08 23.10 8.86
CA ASP A 80 -3.78 23.71 9.98
C ASP A 80 -5.21 23.16 10.08
N GLY A 81 -5.92 23.04 8.95
CA GLY A 81 -7.24 22.42 8.91
C GLY A 81 -7.24 20.94 9.32
N LYS A 82 -6.18 20.18 9.01
CA LYS A 82 -6.02 18.80 9.49
C LYS A 82 -5.75 18.75 11.00
N ARG A 83 -4.92 19.67 11.51
CA ARG A 83 -4.59 19.76 12.94
C ARG A 83 -5.84 20.04 13.78
N LEU A 84 -6.64 21.05 13.37
CA LEU A 84 -7.89 21.39 14.05
C LEU A 84 -8.87 20.21 14.07
N LYS A 85 -9.09 19.55 12.93
CA LYS A 85 -9.96 18.35 12.87
C LYS A 85 -9.47 17.21 13.76
N LEU A 86 -8.16 17.05 13.90
CA LEU A 86 -7.59 16.03 14.79
C LEU A 86 -7.82 16.39 16.26
N GLU A 87 -7.66 17.66 16.63
CA GLU A 87 -7.94 18.16 17.98
C GLU A 87 -9.42 18.02 18.34
N GLU A 88 -10.34 18.39 17.44
CA GLU A 88 -11.78 18.20 17.60
C GLU A 88 -12.14 16.73 17.84
N LYS A 89 -11.60 15.81 17.03
CA LYS A 89 -11.83 14.37 17.20
C LYS A 89 -11.30 13.87 18.54
N LYS A 90 -10.10 14.30 18.95
CA LYS A 90 -9.53 13.92 20.25
C LYS A 90 -10.40 14.41 21.39
N HIS A 91 -10.93 15.63 21.28
CA HIS A 91 -11.83 16.20 22.28
C HIS A 91 -13.15 15.42 22.36
N GLN A 92 -13.75 15.07 21.23
CA GLN A 92 -14.96 14.24 21.18
C GLN A 92 -14.72 12.87 21.82
N LEU A 93 -13.63 12.18 21.47
CA LEU A 93 -13.28 10.90 22.06
C LEU A 93 -13.09 10.97 23.58
N TYR A 94 -12.49 12.07 24.07
CA TYR A 94 -12.32 12.29 25.49
C TYR A 94 -13.67 12.45 26.21
N LEU A 95 -14.61 13.20 25.62
CA LEU A 95 -15.97 13.35 26.16
C LEU A 95 -16.73 12.02 26.14
N ASP A 96 -16.64 11.26 25.05
CA ASP A 96 -17.26 9.95 24.91
C ASP A 96 -16.75 8.97 25.98
N GLU A 97 -15.45 9.00 26.28
CA GLU A 97 -14.86 8.13 27.30
C GLU A 97 -15.34 8.52 28.71
N ILE A 98 -15.45 9.82 29.00
CA ILE A 98 -16.05 10.29 30.27
C ILE A 98 -17.50 9.82 30.40
N GLU A 99 -18.30 9.93 29.33
CA GLU A 99 -19.67 9.44 29.34
C GLU A 99 -19.74 7.93 29.53
N ARG A 100 -18.84 7.19 28.88
CA ARG A 100 -18.70 5.74 29.02
C ARG A 100 -18.40 5.36 30.47
N GLU A 101 -17.43 6.01 31.10
CA GLU A 101 -17.06 5.79 32.50
C GLU A 101 -18.24 6.07 33.42
N LYS A 102 -18.95 7.19 33.25
CA LYS A 102 -20.15 7.50 34.03
C LYS A 102 -21.23 6.43 33.91
N ARG A 103 -21.48 5.92 32.70
CA ARG A 103 -22.44 4.84 32.46
C ARG A 103 -21.99 3.54 33.13
N LEU A 104 -20.71 3.22 33.06
CA LEU A 104 -20.14 2.04 33.72
C LEU A 104 -20.22 2.16 35.24
N ASP A 105 -19.96 3.33 35.81
CA ASP A 105 -20.07 3.56 37.24
C ASP A 105 -21.51 3.45 37.74
N ALA A 106 -22.49 3.94 36.97
CA ALA A 106 -23.90 3.72 37.28
C ALA A 106 -24.25 2.22 37.26
N ILE A 107 -23.77 1.46 36.26
CA ILE A 107 -23.97 0.00 36.20
C ILE A 107 -23.28 -0.70 37.38
N ARG A 108 -22.05 -0.29 37.73
CA ARG A 108 -21.33 -0.83 38.89
C ARG A 108 -22.12 -0.61 40.17
N GLN A 109 -22.73 0.56 40.35
CA GLN A 109 -23.59 0.84 41.50
C GLN A 109 -24.88 -0.01 41.50
N LEU A 110 -25.50 -0.22 40.33
CA LEU A 110 -26.70 -1.06 40.21
C LEU A 110 -26.42 -2.54 40.47
N VAL A 111 -25.28 -3.05 39.99
CA VAL A 111 -24.89 -4.46 40.08
C VAL A 111 -24.08 -4.76 41.34
N ALA A 112 -23.57 -3.72 42.04
CA ALA A 112 -22.84 -3.88 43.28
C ALA A 112 -23.69 -4.68 44.27
N VAL A 113 -23.25 -5.91 44.52
CA VAL A 113 -23.90 -6.81 45.46
C VAL A 113 -23.46 -6.38 46.85
N ASN A 114 -24.31 -5.59 47.53
CA ASN A 114 -24.14 -5.24 48.93
C ASN A 114 -24.50 -6.45 49.80
N VAL A 115 -23.59 -7.42 49.87
CA VAL A 115 -23.71 -8.59 50.75
C VAL A 115 -22.49 -8.62 51.66
N GLU A 116 -22.71 -8.95 52.92
CA GLU A 116 -21.64 -9.12 53.89
C GLU A 116 -20.66 -10.21 53.43
N SER A 117 -19.37 -10.02 53.74
CA SER A 117 -18.34 -10.98 53.38
C SER A 117 -18.48 -12.25 54.21
N ASP A 118 -19.25 -13.23 53.71
CA ASP A 118 -19.38 -14.57 54.31
C ASP A 118 -18.27 -15.51 53.78
N PRO A 119 -17.26 -15.86 54.58
CA PRO A 119 -16.20 -16.78 54.17
C PRO A 119 -16.69 -18.21 53.95
N TYR A 120 -17.80 -18.63 54.58
CA TYR A 120 -18.35 -19.97 54.41
C TYR A 120 -19.03 -20.16 53.05
N ARG A 121 -19.44 -19.08 52.37
CA ARG A 121 -20.00 -19.14 51.01
C ARG A 121 -19.04 -19.77 50.00
N VAL A 122 -17.74 -19.55 50.16
CA VAL A 122 -16.70 -20.11 49.29
C VAL A 122 -16.60 -21.63 49.46
N MET A 123 -16.91 -22.15 50.65
CA MET A 123 -16.87 -23.58 50.96
C MET A 123 -18.14 -24.33 50.53
N LYS A 124 -19.22 -23.62 50.16
CA LYS A 124 -20.46 -24.26 49.72
C LYS A 124 -20.34 -24.74 48.27
N PRO A 125 -20.92 -25.90 47.92
CA PRO A 125 -20.93 -26.37 46.55
C PRO A 125 -21.73 -25.40 45.66
N THR A 126 -21.22 -25.12 44.46
CA THR A 126 -21.90 -24.25 43.49
C THR A 126 -23.08 -24.98 42.85
N MET A 127 -24.03 -24.24 42.29
CA MET A 127 -25.15 -24.82 41.53
C MET A 127 -24.68 -25.76 40.43
N ALA A 128 -23.57 -25.45 39.76
CA ALA A 128 -22.97 -26.31 38.74
C ALA A 128 -22.41 -27.62 39.31
N SER A 129 -21.80 -27.58 40.51
CA SER A 129 -21.32 -28.78 41.19
C SER A 129 -22.49 -29.68 41.62
N ASN A 130 -23.56 -29.08 42.13
CA ASN A 130 -24.77 -29.82 42.52
C ASN A 130 -25.47 -30.42 41.29
N ALA A 131 -25.56 -29.68 40.18
CA ALA A 131 -26.15 -30.15 38.94
C ALA A 131 -25.40 -31.35 38.34
N LYS A 132 -24.05 -31.38 38.41
CA LYS A 132 -23.27 -32.56 38.01
C LYS A 132 -23.57 -33.80 38.83
N LEU A 133 -23.93 -33.62 40.10
CA LEU A 133 -24.33 -34.69 41.01
C LEU A 133 -25.82 -35.03 40.90
N GLY A 134 -26.57 -34.39 39.98
CA GLY A 134 -28.02 -34.55 39.86
C GLY A 134 -28.82 -33.93 41.00
N ILE A 135 -28.19 -33.17 41.90
CA ILE A 135 -28.84 -32.56 43.06
C ILE A 135 -29.56 -31.29 42.59
N GLY A 136 -30.90 -31.36 42.51
CA GLY A 136 -31.78 -30.24 42.15
C GLY A 136 -32.14 -30.11 40.67
N ALA A 137 -31.88 -31.14 39.85
CA ALA A 137 -32.46 -31.22 38.50
C ALA A 137 -33.90 -31.76 38.59
N GLU A 138 -34.86 -31.11 37.94
CA GLU A 138 -36.26 -31.60 37.89
C GLU A 138 -36.41 -32.83 36.99
N GLU A 139 -35.49 -33.02 36.04
CA GLU A 139 -35.47 -34.15 35.11
C GLU A 139 -34.28 -35.06 35.41
N ASP A 140 -34.56 -36.35 35.65
CA ASP A 140 -33.53 -37.37 35.71
C ASP A 140 -32.74 -37.41 34.41
N ILE A 141 -31.41 -37.49 34.50
CA ILE A 141 -30.54 -37.55 33.32
C ILE A 141 -30.92 -38.79 32.50
N ASN A 142 -31.60 -38.59 31.36
CA ASN A 142 -32.02 -39.68 30.50
C ASN A 142 -30.80 -40.36 29.86
N ILE A 143 -30.36 -41.47 30.45
CA ILE A 143 -29.21 -42.27 30.05
C ILE A 143 -29.32 -42.74 28.58
N GLN A 144 -30.54 -42.85 28.05
CA GLN A 144 -30.79 -43.28 26.67
C GLN A 144 -30.62 -42.18 25.63
N LYS A 145 -30.49 -40.91 26.05
CA LYS A 145 -30.22 -39.82 25.11
C LYS A 145 -28.77 -39.94 24.60
N PRO A 146 -28.54 -39.92 23.28
CA PRO A 146 -27.19 -40.00 22.75
C PRO A 146 -26.36 -38.80 23.23
N LEU A 147 -25.08 -39.06 23.53
CA LEU A 147 -24.14 -38.02 23.97
C LEU A 147 -23.89 -36.96 22.88
N PHE A 148 -24.04 -37.33 21.61
CA PHE A 148 -23.89 -36.46 20.45
C PHE A 148 -25.09 -36.53 19.52
N ASP A 149 -25.41 -35.41 18.89
CA ASP A 149 -26.47 -35.34 17.88
C ASP A 149 -25.97 -35.84 16.51
N MET A 150 -26.57 -36.92 16.02
CA MET A 150 -26.19 -37.57 14.77
C MET A 150 -26.87 -36.88 13.57
N ARG A 151 -26.12 -36.01 12.88
CA ARG A 151 -26.62 -35.23 11.73
C ARG A 151 -26.56 -36.01 10.39
N GLY A 152 -27.16 -37.20 10.37
CA GLY A 152 -27.27 -38.06 9.19
C GLY A 152 -28.59 -37.93 8.43
N PHE A 153 -28.79 -38.79 7.42
CA PHE A 153 -30.09 -38.93 6.76
C PHE A 153 -30.95 -39.97 7.48
N SER A 154 -32.21 -39.62 7.75
CA SER A 154 -33.20 -40.59 8.23
C SER A 154 -33.65 -41.50 7.08
N SER A 155 -34.07 -42.72 7.40
CA SER A 155 -34.67 -43.65 6.44
C SER A 155 -35.83 -43.01 5.66
N GLU A 156 -36.66 -42.22 6.33
CA GLU A 156 -37.76 -41.48 5.72
C GLU A 156 -37.27 -40.42 4.73
N GLN A 157 -36.16 -39.76 5.03
CA GLN A 157 -35.58 -38.74 4.14
C GLN A 157 -35.04 -39.39 2.86
N VAL A 158 -34.41 -40.56 2.98
CA VAL A 158 -33.91 -41.33 1.83
C VAL A 158 -35.07 -41.86 0.99
N ALA A 159 -36.09 -42.43 1.63
CA ALA A 159 -37.27 -42.95 0.93
C ALA A 159 -38.07 -41.86 0.20
N ASN A 160 -38.02 -40.62 0.70
CA ASN A 160 -38.71 -39.50 0.09
C ASN A 160 -38.01 -38.87 -1.12
N ASP A 161 -36.75 -39.22 -1.39
CA ASP A 161 -36.02 -38.67 -2.54
C ASP A 161 -36.67 -39.14 -3.87
N PRO A 162 -37.02 -38.22 -4.78
CA PRO A 162 -37.61 -38.57 -6.08
C PRO A 162 -36.73 -39.52 -6.90
N ARG A 163 -35.39 -39.46 -6.76
CA ARG A 163 -34.47 -40.36 -7.47
C ARG A 163 -34.64 -41.81 -7.04
N VAL A 164 -34.75 -42.02 -5.73
CA VAL A 164 -34.93 -43.35 -5.12
C VAL A 164 -36.30 -43.90 -5.51
N LYS A 165 -37.35 -43.07 -5.47
CA LYS A 165 -38.69 -43.47 -5.93
C LYS A 165 -38.72 -43.85 -7.40
N LEU A 166 -38.07 -43.07 -8.26
CA LEU A 166 -37.99 -43.33 -9.69
C LEU A 166 -37.20 -44.63 -9.98
N GLU A 167 -36.07 -44.83 -9.32
CA GLU A 167 -35.27 -46.06 -9.45
C GLU A 167 -36.08 -47.30 -9.04
N GLN A 168 -36.78 -47.22 -7.91
CA GLN A 168 -37.63 -48.31 -7.43
C GLN A 168 -38.75 -48.64 -8.43
N ALA A 169 -39.41 -47.62 -8.99
CA ALA A 169 -40.44 -47.81 -10.01
C ALA A 169 -39.87 -48.46 -11.30
N LEU A 170 -38.70 -48.02 -11.76
CA LEU A 170 -38.03 -48.58 -12.93
C LEU A 170 -37.56 -50.02 -12.70
N ARG A 171 -37.13 -50.35 -11.48
CA ARG A 171 -36.77 -51.70 -11.07
C ARG A 171 -37.99 -52.62 -11.04
N GLN A 172 -39.11 -52.15 -10.49
CA GLN A 172 -40.38 -52.88 -10.51
C GLN A 172 -40.87 -53.15 -11.94
N ALA A 173 -40.66 -52.21 -12.86
CA ALA A 173 -40.97 -52.38 -14.28
C ALA A 173 -39.91 -53.17 -15.07
N GLY A 174 -38.80 -53.58 -14.46
CA GLY A 174 -37.71 -54.31 -15.12
C GLY A 174 -36.85 -53.47 -16.08
N LEU A 175 -37.00 -52.14 -16.10
CA LEU A 175 -36.36 -51.24 -17.07
C LEU A 175 -35.06 -50.57 -16.58
N HIS A 176 -34.62 -50.89 -15.37
CA HIS A 176 -33.45 -50.28 -14.71
C HIS A 176 -32.10 -50.43 -15.47
N GLU A 177 -31.96 -51.47 -16.30
CA GLU A 177 -30.74 -51.68 -17.11
C GLU A 177 -30.68 -50.80 -18.36
N ASN A 178 -31.82 -50.23 -18.79
CA ASN A 178 -31.88 -49.40 -19.99
C ASN A 178 -31.00 -48.14 -19.81
N PRO A 179 -30.08 -47.84 -20.75
CA PRO A 179 -29.26 -46.63 -20.67
C PRO A 179 -30.10 -45.34 -20.61
N TYR A 180 -31.28 -45.33 -21.23
CA TYR A 180 -32.19 -44.19 -21.15
C TYR A 180 -32.78 -44.01 -19.75
N ALA A 181 -33.16 -45.10 -19.08
CA ALA A 181 -33.66 -45.08 -17.70
C ALA A 181 -32.59 -44.57 -16.72
N ARG A 182 -31.33 -44.96 -16.91
CA ARG A 182 -30.20 -44.46 -16.11
C ARG A 182 -29.97 -42.95 -16.30
N LYS A 183 -30.07 -42.46 -17.55
CA LYS A 183 -30.01 -41.01 -17.82
C LYS A 183 -31.14 -40.26 -17.12
N MET A 184 -32.37 -40.78 -17.18
CA MET A 184 -33.50 -40.16 -16.48
C MET A 184 -33.27 -40.04 -14.97
N ILE A 185 -32.74 -41.07 -14.31
CA ILE A 185 -32.40 -41.01 -12.87
C ILE A 185 -31.35 -39.93 -12.60
N PHE A 186 -30.33 -39.81 -13.45
CA PHE A 186 -29.31 -38.77 -13.33
C PHE A 186 -29.89 -37.36 -13.48
N ASP A 187 -30.76 -37.17 -14.47
CA ASP A 187 -31.38 -35.88 -14.79
C ASP A 187 -32.41 -35.45 -13.72
N THR A 188 -33.00 -36.39 -12.99
CA THR A 188 -33.90 -36.04 -11.88
C THR A 188 -33.17 -35.29 -10.76
N LYS A 189 -33.73 -34.15 -10.36
CA LYS A 189 -33.20 -33.31 -9.29
C LYS A 189 -33.50 -33.94 -7.92
N PRO A 190 -32.57 -33.86 -6.96
CA PRO A 190 -32.82 -34.32 -5.60
C PRO A 190 -33.83 -33.41 -4.91
N HIS A 191 -34.47 -33.89 -3.85
CA HIS A 191 -35.50 -33.12 -3.11
C HIS A 191 -34.96 -31.79 -2.55
N ARG A 192 -33.69 -31.75 -2.15
CA ARG A 192 -32.98 -30.54 -1.75
C ARG A 192 -31.76 -30.35 -2.64
N PRO A 193 -31.53 -29.14 -3.19
CA PRO A 193 -30.31 -28.89 -3.94
C PRO A 193 -29.08 -29.07 -3.03
N PRO A 194 -27.92 -29.48 -3.59
CA PRO A 194 -26.69 -29.51 -2.84
C PRO A 194 -26.38 -28.11 -2.27
N ARG A 195 -25.75 -28.06 -1.11
CA ARG A 195 -25.29 -26.80 -0.53
C ARG A 195 -24.28 -26.14 -1.48
N LYS A 196 -24.25 -24.80 -1.48
CA LYS A 196 -23.47 -23.98 -2.44
C LYS A 196 -21.97 -24.28 -2.44
N ASP A 197 -21.43 -24.64 -1.29
CA ASP A 197 -20.04 -25.06 -1.05
C ASP A 197 -19.72 -26.46 -1.62
N MET A 198 -20.74 -27.30 -1.79
CA MET A 198 -20.62 -28.67 -2.31
C MET A 198 -20.92 -28.78 -3.81
N GLU A 199 -21.14 -27.65 -4.50
CA GLU A 199 -21.31 -27.66 -5.95
C GLU A 199 -20.00 -28.07 -6.65
N SER A 200 -20.01 -29.23 -7.31
CA SER A 200 -18.87 -29.65 -8.11
C SER A 200 -18.76 -28.82 -9.40
N THR A 201 -17.61 -28.19 -9.61
CA THR A 201 -17.32 -27.40 -10.83
C THR A 201 -16.86 -28.25 -12.00
N VAL A 202 -16.62 -29.55 -11.76
CA VAL A 202 -16.04 -30.50 -12.73
C VAL A 202 -16.89 -30.63 -13.99
N PHE A 203 -18.22 -30.58 -13.87
CA PHE A 203 -19.13 -30.82 -15.00
C PHE A 203 -19.64 -29.54 -15.68
N LYS A 204 -19.39 -28.34 -15.12
CA LYS A 204 -19.84 -27.06 -15.71
C LYS A 204 -19.07 -26.65 -16.98
N LYS A 205 -17.98 -27.33 -17.32
CA LYS A 205 -17.10 -26.99 -18.47
C LYS A 205 -17.41 -27.74 -19.77
N LEU A 206 -18.33 -28.70 -19.75
CA LEU A 206 -18.64 -29.54 -20.91
C LEU A 206 -19.72 -28.97 -21.84
N ASP A 207 -20.34 -27.85 -21.45
CA ASP A 207 -21.40 -27.18 -22.21
C ASP A 207 -20.90 -25.95 -23.00
N LYS A 208 -19.64 -25.96 -23.46
CA LYS A 208 -19.08 -24.95 -24.39
C LYS A 208 -18.68 -25.56 -25.71
#